data_AF-F2L474-F1
#
_entry.id   AF-F2L474-F1
#
_cell.length_a   1.000
_cell.length_b   1.000
_cell.length_c   1.000
_cell.angle_alpha   90.00
_cell.angle_beta   90.00
_cell.angle_gamma   90.00
#
_symmetry.space_group_name_H-M   'P 1'
#
loop_
_entity.id
_entity.type
_entity.pdbx_description
1 polymer ?
#
loop_
_entity_poly.entity_id
_entity_poly.type
_entity_poly.pdbx_seq_one_letter_code
_entity_poly.pdbx_strand_id
1 'polypeptide(L)'
;MEELVELASVLAVASLSVLLTFLTYTHFTSWSLCEAARLALSHNGSAFVVSAFGEISCGGSGCYLGCGLFVPSYRIYYVDGRPAIGGVPGVVVVGTTPDGRLYILPRG
;
A
#
# COMPACT_ATOMS: atom_id res chain seq x y z
N MET A 1 39.69 -12.08 21.59
CA MET A 1 39.13 -12.33 20.25
C MET A 1 37.66 -12.74 20.34
N GLU A 2 37.27 -13.55 21.32
CA GLU A 2 35.87 -13.94 21.55
C GLU A 2 34.91 -12.74 21.71
N GLU A 3 35.27 -11.71 22.50
CA GLU A 3 34.39 -10.53 22.67
C GLU A 3 34.11 -9.76 21.37
N LEU A 4 35.08 -9.69 20.45
CA LEU A 4 34.89 -9.04 19.15
C LEU A 4 33.96 -9.85 18.24
N VAL A 5 34.05 -11.19 18.32
CA VAL A 5 33.20 -12.11 17.57
C VAL A 5 31.78 -12.09 18.13
N GLU A 6 31.62 -12.06 19.45
CA GLU A 6 30.32 -11.92 20.11
C GLU A 6 29.66 -10.58 19.74
N LEU A 7 30.38 -9.46 19.85
CA LEU A 7 29.85 -8.15 19.51
C LEU A 7 29.42 -8.06 18.03
N ALA A 8 30.24 -8.60 17.12
CA ALA A 8 29.91 -8.66 15.69
C ALA A 8 28.67 -9.52 15.43
N SER A 9 28.52 -10.64 16.13
CA SER A 9 27.37 -11.54 16.00
C SER A 9 26.07 -10.88 16.48
N VAL A 10 26.10 -10.14 17.59
CA VAL A 10 24.94 -9.42 18.13
C VAL A 10 24.50 -8.31 17.18
N LEU A 11 25.43 -7.56 16.61
CA LEU A 11 25.14 -6.53 15.60
C LEU A 11 24.54 -7.13 14.33
N ALA A 12 25.05 -8.27 13.87
CA ALA A 12 24.52 -8.97 12.71
C ALA A 12 23.08 -9.46 12.95
N VAL A 13 22.80 -10.07 14.11
CA VAL A 13 21.44 -10.53 14.44
C VAL A 13 20.48 -9.35 14.64
N ALA A 14 20.90 -8.28 15.30
CA ALA A 14 20.08 -7.09 15.51
C ALA A 14 19.71 -6.41 14.18
N SER A 15 20.69 -6.22 13.28
CA SER A 15 20.45 -5.65 11.96
C SER A 15 19.53 -6.52 11.09
N LEU A 16 19.71 -7.84 11.12
CA LEU A 16 18.83 -8.77 10.41
C LEU A 16 17.38 -8.72 10.95
N SER A 17 17.24 -8.64 12.28
CA SER A 17 15.93 -8.56 12.96
C SER A 17 15.16 -7.30 12.59
N VAL A 18 15.85 -6.16 12.56
CA VAL A 18 15.26 -4.87 12.13
C VAL A 18 14.84 -4.95 10.66
N LEU A 19 15.69 -5.50 9.79
CA LEU A 19 15.37 -5.64 8.37
C LEU A 19 14.14 -6.51 8.14
N LEU A 20 14.08 -7.67 8.80
CA LEU A 20 12.93 -8.58 8.72
C LEU A 20 11.64 -7.93 9.22
N THR A 21 11.73 -7.15 10.31
CA THR A 21 10.57 -6.41 10.85
C THR A 21 10.08 -5.35 9.86
N PHE A 22 11.00 -4.64 9.22
CA PHE A 22 10.65 -3.63 8.21
C PHE A 22 10.02 -4.26 6.97
N LEU A 23 10.59 -5.36 6.46
CA LEU A 23 10.05 -6.07 5.30
C LEU A 23 8.66 -6.66 5.59
N THR A 24 8.47 -7.28 6.76
CA THR A 24 7.17 -7.85 7.13
C THR A 24 6.10 -6.77 7.29
N TYR A 25 6.43 -5.63 7.91
CA TYR A 25 5.49 -4.53 8.08
C TYR A 25 5.09 -3.90 6.73
N THR A 26 6.05 -3.65 5.85
CA THR A 26 5.79 -3.09 4.50
C THR A 26 4.99 -4.06 3.63
N HIS A 27 5.28 -5.38 3.68
CA HIS A 27 4.49 -6.39 2.98
C HIS A 27 3.05 -6.50 3.53
N PHE A 28 2.87 -6.50 4.84
CA PHE A 28 1.52 -6.65 5.44
C PHE A 28 0.63 -5.43 5.17
N THR A 29 1.21 -4.23 5.26
CA THR A 29 0.49 -2.96 5.03
C THR A 29 0.28 -2.63 3.55
N SER A 30 1.10 -3.18 2.65
CA SER A 30 0.80 -3.15 1.21
C SER A 30 -0.30 -4.15 0.85
N TRP A 31 -0.37 -5.29 1.56
CA TRP A 31 -1.46 -6.25 1.40
C TRP A 31 -2.82 -5.69 1.82
N SER A 32 -2.92 -5.01 2.97
CA SER A 32 -4.18 -4.40 3.44
C SER A 32 -4.77 -3.40 2.44
N LEU A 33 -3.92 -2.56 1.83
CA LEU A 33 -4.30 -1.62 0.78
C LEU A 33 -4.95 -2.34 -0.41
N CYS A 34 -4.34 -3.44 -0.83
CA CYS A 34 -4.76 -4.17 -2.01
C CYS A 34 -5.96 -5.06 -1.80
N GLU A 35 -6.08 -5.67 -0.62
CA GLU A 35 -7.30 -6.39 -0.25
C GLU A 35 -8.49 -5.43 -0.19
N ALA A 36 -8.31 -4.25 0.42
CA ALA A 36 -9.33 -3.20 0.41
C ALA A 36 -9.66 -2.73 -1.01
N ALA A 37 -8.67 -2.53 -1.87
CA ALA A 37 -8.89 -2.13 -3.26
C ALA A 37 -9.62 -3.23 -4.06
N ARG A 38 -9.25 -4.49 -3.85
CA ARG A 38 -9.89 -5.66 -4.48
C ARG A 38 -11.35 -5.79 -4.03
N LEU A 39 -11.61 -5.65 -2.74
CA LEU A 39 -12.97 -5.66 -2.20
C LEU A 39 -13.79 -4.49 -2.76
N ALA A 40 -13.22 -3.28 -2.78
CA ALA A 40 -13.88 -2.10 -3.32
C ALA A 40 -14.21 -2.25 -4.82
N LEU A 41 -13.30 -2.83 -5.60
CA LEU A 41 -13.51 -3.12 -7.03
C LEU A 41 -14.54 -4.23 -7.29
N SER A 42 -14.78 -5.09 -6.29
CA SER A 42 -15.77 -6.18 -6.36
C SER A 42 -17.17 -5.70 -5.91
N HIS A 43 -17.22 -4.67 -5.05
CA HIS A 43 -18.46 -4.10 -4.51
C HIS A 43 -18.51 -2.60 -4.82
N ASN A 44 -19.07 -2.23 -5.97
CA ASN A 44 -19.18 -0.81 -6.38
C ASN A 44 -19.90 0.03 -5.32
N GLY A 45 -19.39 1.22 -5.03
CA GLY A 45 -19.95 2.12 -4.02
C GLY A 45 -19.53 1.81 -2.58
N SER A 46 -18.65 0.82 -2.37
CA SER A 46 -18.12 0.50 -1.04
C SER A 46 -16.85 1.30 -0.71
N ALA A 47 -16.60 1.49 0.58
CA ALA A 47 -15.41 2.16 1.08
C ALA A 47 -14.90 1.49 2.36
N PHE A 48 -13.58 1.31 2.43
CA PHE A 48 -12.89 0.65 3.53
C PHE A 48 -11.79 1.56 4.05
N VAL A 49 -11.55 1.51 5.36
CA VAL A 49 -10.52 2.30 6.01
C VAL A 49 -9.40 1.35 6.40
N VAL A 50 -8.19 1.59 5.88
CA VAL A 50 -7.03 0.74 6.12
C VAL A 50 -5.81 1.57 6.44
N SER A 51 -4.94 1.03 7.30
CA SER A 51 -3.57 1.51 7.44
C SER A 51 -2.74 0.92 6.32
N ALA A 52 -2.08 1.77 5.53
CA ALA A 52 -1.31 1.38 4.37
C ALA A 52 0.06 2.08 4.37
N PHE A 53 1.12 1.33 4.08
CA PHE A 53 2.49 1.84 3.90
C PHE A 53 3.07 1.39 2.55
N GLY A 54 2.21 1.33 1.53
CA GLY A 54 2.58 0.92 0.17
C GLY A 54 2.81 2.11 -0.77
N GLU A 55 3.60 1.89 -1.81
CA GLU A 55 3.73 2.83 -2.92
C GLU A 55 2.59 2.67 -3.92
N ILE A 56 2.24 3.76 -4.59
CA ILE A 56 1.28 3.75 -5.70
C ILE A 56 1.92 4.47 -6.87
N SER A 57 2.01 3.77 -7.99
CA SER A 57 2.55 4.31 -9.24
C SER A 57 1.46 4.35 -10.30
N CYS A 58 1.18 5.54 -10.82
CA CYS A 58 0.13 5.77 -11.81
C CYS A 58 0.73 6.22 -13.15
N GLY A 59 0.24 5.64 -14.24
CA GLY A 59 0.58 6.01 -15.61
C GLY A 59 -0.66 6.09 -16.50
N GLY A 60 -0.46 6.24 -17.82
CA GLY A 60 -1.58 6.40 -18.77
C GLY A 60 -2.51 5.18 -18.86
N SER A 61 -1.99 3.98 -18.61
CA SER A 61 -2.76 2.73 -18.66
C SER A 61 -3.50 2.40 -17.37
N GLY A 62 -3.16 3.03 -16.24
CA GLY A 62 -3.72 2.68 -14.92
C GLY A 62 -2.74 2.95 -13.78
N CYS A 63 -3.03 2.37 -12.62
CA CYS A 63 -2.19 2.47 -11.43
C CYS A 63 -1.80 1.09 -10.90
N TYR A 64 -0.54 0.96 -10.49
CA TYR A 64 -0.01 -0.16 -9.75
C TYR A 64 0.04 0.19 -8.26
N LEU A 65 -0.51 -0.68 -7.44
CA LEU A 65 -0.34 -0.65 -5.99
C LEU A 65 0.87 -1.50 -5.59
N GLY A 66 1.59 -1.12 -4.54
CA GLY A 66 2.85 -1.76 -4.12
C GLY A 66 2.79 -3.26 -3.81
N CYS A 67 1.60 -3.84 -3.68
CA CYS A 67 1.40 -5.30 -3.57
C CYS A 67 1.42 -6.05 -4.92
N GLY A 68 1.52 -5.33 -6.05
CA GLY A 68 1.41 -5.89 -7.41
C GLY A 68 0.01 -5.83 -8.04
N LEU A 69 -1.00 -5.23 -7.37
CA LEU A 69 -2.34 -5.06 -7.96
C LEU A 69 -2.31 -3.96 -9.02
N PHE A 70 -2.64 -4.31 -10.25
CA PHE A 70 -2.87 -3.36 -11.34
C PHE A 70 -4.34 -3.00 -11.45
N VAL A 71 -4.63 -1.70 -11.51
CA VAL A 71 -5.97 -1.14 -11.72
C VAL A 71 -5.95 -0.36 -13.03
N PRO A 72 -6.73 -0.73 -14.04
CA PRO A 72 -6.71 -0.06 -15.33
C PRO A 72 -7.35 1.33 -15.23
N SER A 73 -6.89 2.28 -16.07
CA SER A 73 -7.29 3.69 -15.99
C SER A 73 -8.81 3.92 -16.05
N TYR A 74 -9.56 3.15 -16.82
CA TYR A 74 -11.02 3.26 -16.87
C TYR A 74 -11.74 2.89 -15.56
N ARG A 75 -11.05 2.19 -14.64
CA ARG A 75 -11.52 1.86 -13.29
C ARG A 75 -10.96 2.78 -12.23
N ILE A 76 -10.36 3.91 -12.61
CA ILE A 76 -9.78 4.88 -11.67
C ILE A 76 -10.64 6.14 -11.66
N TYR A 77 -10.89 6.65 -10.47
CA TYR A 77 -11.58 7.91 -10.29
C TYR A 77 -10.57 9.05 -10.49
N TYR A 78 -10.91 10.03 -11.31
CA TYR A 78 -10.06 11.18 -11.61
C TYR A 78 -10.73 12.47 -11.17
N VAL A 79 -9.95 13.36 -10.56
CA VAL A 79 -10.33 14.72 -10.19
C VAL A 79 -9.34 15.66 -10.87
N ASP A 80 -9.83 16.63 -11.64
CA ASP A 80 -9.02 17.60 -12.39
C ASP A 80 -7.92 16.96 -13.26
N GLY A 81 -8.25 15.83 -13.89
CA GLY A 81 -7.32 15.09 -14.76
C GLY A 81 -6.24 14.28 -14.02
N ARG A 82 -6.29 14.22 -12.68
CA ARG A 82 -5.36 13.44 -11.84
C ARG A 82 -6.08 12.28 -11.15
N PRO A 83 -5.43 11.11 -11.01
CA PRO A 83 -6.04 10.00 -10.29
C PRO A 83 -6.24 10.39 -8.82
N ALA A 84 -7.43 10.15 -8.29
CA ALA A 84 -7.79 10.38 -6.89
C ALA A 84 -7.24 9.26 -6.01
N ILE A 85 -5.93 9.04 -6.09
CA ILE A 85 -5.20 7.95 -5.45
C ILE A 85 -3.97 8.57 -4.77
N GLY A 86 -3.97 8.62 -3.45
CA GLY A 86 -2.87 9.21 -2.67
C GLY A 86 -3.05 9.06 -1.16
N GLY A 87 -2.22 9.77 -0.40
CA GLY A 87 -2.28 9.76 1.07
C GLY A 87 -1.58 8.61 1.77
N VAL A 88 -0.76 7.84 1.03
CA VAL A 88 0.12 6.80 1.58
C VAL A 88 1.57 7.31 1.69
N PRO A 89 2.34 6.90 2.73
CA PRO A 89 1.93 6.04 3.84
C PRO A 89 0.97 6.75 4.83
N GLY A 90 0.04 5.99 5.42
CA GLY A 90 -0.92 6.53 6.39
C GLY A 90 -2.22 5.72 6.50
N VAL A 91 -3.20 6.26 7.23
CA VAL A 91 -4.56 5.74 7.24
C VAL A 91 -5.30 6.32 6.04
N VAL A 92 -5.77 5.45 5.15
CA VAL A 92 -6.44 5.83 3.90
C VAL A 92 -7.84 5.23 3.82
N VAL A 93 -8.71 5.92 3.09
CA VAL A 93 -10.01 5.43 2.64
C VAL A 93 -9.83 4.88 1.23
N VAL A 94 -10.02 3.57 1.07
CA VAL A 94 -10.00 2.88 -0.22
C VAL A 94 -11.44 2.56 -0.59
N GLY A 95 -11.95 3.12 -1.68
CA GLY A 95 -13.33 2.89 -2.07
C GLY A 95 -13.53 2.97 -3.57
N THR A 96 -14.73 2.62 -4.00
CA THR A 96 -15.17 2.83 -5.38
C THR A 96 -16.37 3.73 -5.44
N THR A 97 -16.44 4.51 -6.50
CA THR A 97 -17.66 5.22 -6.86
C THR A 97 -18.77 4.23 -7.25
N PRO A 98 -20.04 4.66 -7.31
CA PRO A 98 -21.15 3.80 -7.74
C PRO A 98 -20.97 3.19 -9.14
N ASP A 99 -20.25 3.87 -10.03
CA ASP A 99 -19.88 3.38 -11.36
C ASP A 99 -18.61 2.50 -11.37
N GLY A 100 -18.06 2.18 -10.20
CA GLY A 100 -16.98 1.20 -10.02
C GLY A 100 -15.57 1.75 -10.22
N ARG A 101 -15.37 3.07 -10.11
CA ARG A 101 -14.05 3.71 -10.20
C ARG A 101 -13.40 3.83 -8.84
N LEU A 102 -12.19 3.32 -8.71
CA LEU A 102 -11.39 3.30 -7.49
C LEU A 102 -10.87 4.68 -7.13
N TYR A 103 -10.97 5.04 -5.86
CA TYR A 103 -10.28 6.16 -5.24
C TYR A 103 -9.56 5.68 -3.96
N ILE A 104 -8.46 6.33 -3.64
CA ILE A 104 -7.69 6.13 -2.41
C ILE A 104 -7.35 7.52 -1.87
N LEU A 105 -7.90 7.86 -0.71
CA LEU A 105 -7.79 9.20 -0.14
C LEU A 105 -7.21 9.13 1.28
N PRO A 106 -6.36 10.09 1.70
CA PRO A 106 -5.95 10.18 3.09
C PRO A 106 -7.17 10.38 3.99
N ARG A 107 -7.19 9.67 5.12
CA ARG A 107 -8.14 9.95 6.20
C ARG A 107 -7.58 11.12 7.02
N GLY A 108 -8.22 12.30 6.88
CA GLY A 108 -7.90 13.49 7.67
C GLY A 108 -8.16 13.31 9.16
#